data_AF-A0A7Y9SHP9-F1
#
_entry.id   AF-A0A7Y9SHP9-F1
#
_cell.length_a   1.000
_cell.length_b   1.000
_cell.length_c   1.000
_cell.angle_alpha   90.00
_cell.angle_beta   90.00
_cell.angle_gamma   90.00
#
_symmetry.space_group_name_H-M   'P 1'
#
loop_
_entity.id
_entity.type
_entity.pdbx_description
1 polymer ?
#
loop_
_entity_poly.entity_id
_entity_poly.type
_entity_poly.pdbx_seq_one_letter_code
_entity_poly.pdbx_strand_id
1 'polypeptide(L)'
;MKTLAWWFRIVGLIYLALGVTFIPSINSGRVETLVPGFDGAKGGPAWDGFLDYLFMFGLEEIVLGAFLIAVASMRPARYAPLVWLLVAFSMIRGIGHDLYMIASGYSIITNLVFVALHVAIIVSGMIIVRRAARLAPQAPESSNTLIDRATQAL
;
A
#
# COMPACT_ATOMS: atom_id res chain seq x y z
N MET A 1 5.82 12.09 14.66
CA MET A 1 4.62 11.22 14.54
C MET A 1 3.51 11.75 13.65
N LYS A 2 3.15 13.04 13.69
CA LYS A 2 2.07 13.62 12.86
C LYS A 2 2.21 13.36 11.35
N THR A 3 3.43 13.42 10.82
CA THR A 3 3.72 13.14 9.40
C THR A 3 3.38 11.70 9.00
N LEU A 4 3.68 10.72 9.87
CA LEU A 4 3.36 9.31 9.60
C LEU A 4 1.85 9.05 9.65
N ALA A 5 1.12 9.71 10.55
CA ALA A 5 -0.34 9.66 10.55
C ALA A 5 -0.94 10.20 9.25
N TRP A 6 -0.44 11.35 8.77
CA TRP A 6 -0.88 11.92 7.50
C TRP A 6 -0.55 11.03 6.31
N TRP A 7 0.63 10.39 6.31
CA TRP A 7 0.99 9.44 5.28
C TRP A 7 0.03 8.25 5.23
N PHE A 8 -0.31 7.66 6.38
CA PHE A 8 -1.32 6.60 6.43
C PHE A 8 -2.68 7.05 5.88
N ARG A 9 -3.10 8.30 6.14
CA ARG A 9 -4.36 8.83 5.60
C ARG A 9 -4.31 8.99 4.09
N ILE A 10 -3.25 9.60 3.56
CA ILE A 10 -3.10 9.84 2.11
C ILE A 10 -3.05 8.51 1.37
N VAL A 11 -2.17 7.61 1.80
CA VAL A 11 -2.04 6.27 1.20
C VAL A 11 -3.34 5.48 1.35
N GLY A 12 -3.97 5.55 2.52
CA GLY A 12 -5.26 4.90 2.74
C GLY A 12 -6.38 5.45 1.85
N LEU A 13 -6.41 6.76 1.59
CA LEU A 13 -7.37 7.38 0.66
C LEU A 13 -7.12 6.93 -0.79
N ILE A 14 -5.86 6.79 -1.19
CA ILE A 14 -5.49 6.25 -2.50
C ILE A 14 -6.03 4.83 -2.65
N TYR A 15 -5.75 3.95 -1.68
CA TYR A 15 -6.24 2.57 -1.70
C TYR A 15 -7.77 2.48 -1.70
N LEU A 16 -8.45 3.31 -0.88
CA LEU A 16 -9.90 3.38 -0.85
C LEU A 16 -10.48 3.81 -2.21
N ALA A 17 -9.92 4.87 -2.80
CA ALA A 17 -10.35 5.35 -4.11
C ALA A 17 -10.13 4.30 -5.20
N LEU A 18 -8.96 3.64 -5.21
CA LEU A 18 -8.66 2.56 -6.14
C LEU A 18 -9.64 1.41 -6.02
N GLY A 19 -9.91 0.95 -4.80
CA GLY A 19 -10.85 -0.14 -4.56
C GLY A 19 -12.27 0.18 -5.02
N VAL A 20 -12.73 1.42 -4.81
CA VAL A 20 -14.02 1.89 -5.36
C VAL A 20 -14.04 1.83 -6.88
N THR A 21 -12.92 2.13 -7.55
CA THR A 21 -12.88 2.09 -9.02
C THR A 21 -13.04 0.69 -9.61
N PHE A 22 -12.89 -0.36 -8.80
CA PHE A 22 -13.06 -1.76 -9.19
C PHE A 22 -14.48 -2.30 -8.94
N ILE A 23 -15.40 -1.50 -8.41
CA ILE A 23 -16.82 -1.88 -8.34
C ILE A 23 -17.32 -2.19 -9.76
N PRO A 24 -18.01 -3.32 -10.02
CA PRO A 24 -18.33 -3.76 -11.39
C PRO A 24 -19.06 -2.72 -12.24
N SER A 25 -19.99 -1.96 -11.64
CA SER A 25 -20.73 -0.89 -12.34
C SER A 25 -19.84 0.28 -12.79
N ILE A 26 -18.70 0.49 -12.14
CA ILE A 26 -17.70 1.51 -12.50
C ILE A 26 -16.65 0.90 -13.43
N ASN A 27 -16.13 -0.27 -13.08
CA ASN A 27 -15.02 -0.92 -13.77
C ASN A 27 -15.39 -1.45 -15.17
N SER A 28 -16.66 -1.81 -15.39
CA SER A 28 -17.16 -2.23 -16.71
C SER A 28 -16.88 -1.20 -17.81
N GLY A 29 -16.89 0.10 -17.49
CA GLY A 29 -16.56 1.15 -18.44
C GLY A 29 -15.07 1.27 -18.80
N ARG A 30 -14.19 0.50 -18.13
CA ARG A 30 -12.73 0.62 -18.22
C ARG A 30 -12.05 -0.62 -18.79
N VAL A 31 -12.78 -1.72 -19.03
CA VAL A 31 -12.19 -3.00 -19.45
C VAL A 31 -11.30 -2.83 -20.69
N GLU A 32 -11.76 -2.12 -21.73
CA GLU A 32 -10.96 -1.88 -22.94
C GLU A 32 -9.68 -1.07 -22.68
N THR A 33 -9.71 -0.17 -21.70
CA THR A 33 -8.53 0.60 -21.28
C THR A 33 -7.55 -0.25 -20.47
N LEU A 34 -8.04 -1.24 -19.73
CA LEU A 34 -7.20 -2.16 -18.93
C LEU A 34 -6.61 -3.26 -19.81
N VAL A 35 -7.43 -3.83 -20.70
CA VAL A 35 -7.12 -4.94 -21.60
C VAL A 35 -7.60 -4.57 -23.02
N PRO A 36 -6.78 -3.87 -23.81
CA PRO A 36 -7.13 -3.53 -25.19
C PRO A 36 -7.39 -4.80 -26.00
N GLY A 37 -8.53 -4.88 -26.69
CA GLY A 37 -8.92 -6.04 -27.47
C GLY A 37 -9.43 -7.22 -26.64
N PHE A 38 -10.03 -6.96 -25.47
CA PHE A 38 -10.65 -8.02 -24.66
C PHE A 38 -11.70 -8.80 -25.47
N ASP A 39 -11.52 -10.12 -25.58
CA ASP A 39 -12.28 -11.00 -26.47
C ASP A 39 -13.59 -11.52 -25.86
N GLY A 40 -13.82 -11.26 -24.57
CA GLY A 40 -15.06 -11.60 -23.89
C GLY A 40 -16.22 -10.67 -24.27
N ALA A 41 -17.34 -11.25 -24.70
CA ALA A 41 -18.56 -10.50 -24.95
C ALA A 41 -19.04 -9.78 -23.68
N LYS A 42 -19.41 -8.50 -23.81
CA LYS A 42 -19.90 -7.69 -22.69
C LYS A 42 -21.15 -8.32 -22.06
N GLY A 43 -21.11 -8.55 -20.74
CA GLY A 43 -22.17 -9.26 -20.00
C GLY A 43 -22.18 -10.79 -20.20
N GLY A 44 -21.15 -11.33 -20.86
CA GLY A 44 -20.90 -12.77 -20.92
C GLY A 44 -20.03 -13.25 -19.74
N PRO A 45 -19.94 -14.57 -19.50
CA PRO A 45 -19.24 -15.12 -18.34
C PRO A 45 -17.76 -14.71 -18.21
N ALA A 46 -17.04 -14.57 -19.33
CA ALA A 46 -15.65 -14.11 -19.31
C ALA A 46 -15.52 -12.64 -18.87
N TRP A 47 -16.44 -11.78 -19.33
CA TRP A 47 -16.49 -10.37 -18.97
C TRP A 47 -16.84 -10.20 -17.49
N ASP A 48 -17.91 -10.85 -17.04
CA ASP A 48 -18.38 -10.74 -15.67
C ASP A 48 -17.38 -11.38 -14.70
N GLY A 49 -16.80 -12.54 -15.05
CA GLY A 49 -15.76 -13.19 -14.26
C GLY A 49 -14.51 -12.32 -14.11
N PHE A 50 -14.11 -11.59 -15.15
CA PHE A 50 -13.00 -10.63 -15.06
C PHE A 50 -13.34 -9.45 -14.14
N LEU A 51 -14.55 -8.90 -14.23
CA LEU A 51 -15.02 -7.83 -13.34
C LEU A 51 -15.11 -8.28 -11.88
N ASP A 52 -15.62 -9.48 -11.62
CA ASP A 52 -15.72 -10.05 -10.28
C ASP A 52 -14.34 -10.31 -9.66
N TYR A 53 -13.40 -10.83 -10.46
CA TYR A 53 -12.01 -10.99 -10.04
C TYR A 53 -11.38 -9.65 -9.62
N LEU A 54 -11.54 -8.61 -10.45
CA LEU A 54 -11.04 -7.28 -10.13
C LEU A 54 -11.78 -6.64 -8.95
N PHE A 55 -13.07 -6.93 -8.78
CA PHE A 55 -13.84 -6.45 -7.64
C PHE A 55 -13.33 -7.05 -6.33
N MET A 56 -12.99 -8.34 -6.30
CA MET A 56 -12.37 -8.97 -5.13
C MET A 56 -11.09 -8.25 -4.73
N PHE A 57 -10.23 -7.93 -5.70
CA PHE A 57 -9.05 -7.10 -5.46
C PHE A 57 -9.44 -5.71 -4.92
N GLY A 58 -10.46 -5.07 -5.48
CA GLY A 58 -10.97 -3.79 -4.99
C GLY A 58 -11.46 -3.81 -3.53
N LEU A 59 -12.08 -4.91 -3.08
CA LEU A 59 -12.50 -5.08 -1.69
C LEU A 59 -11.31 -5.12 -0.73
N GLU A 60 -10.23 -5.82 -1.10
CA GLU A 60 -8.99 -5.85 -0.32
C GLU A 60 -8.41 -4.44 -0.17
N GLU A 61 -8.42 -3.64 -1.24
CA GLU A 61 -7.93 -2.26 -1.22
C GLU A 61 -8.81 -1.33 -0.38
N ILE A 62 -10.14 -1.51 -0.41
CA ILE A 62 -11.06 -0.77 0.46
C ILE A 62 -10.76 -1.08 1.94
N VAL A 63 -10.61 -2.36 2.29
CA VAL A 63 -10.33 -2.78 3.68
C VAL A 63 -8.98 -2.23 4.14
N LEU A 64 -7.94 -2.37 3.32
CA LEU A 64 -6.62 -1.82 3.62
C LEU A 64 -6.68 -0.30 3.79
N GLY A 65 -7.30 0.40 2.83
CA GLY A 65 -7.45 1.86 2.87
C GLY A 65 -8.19 2.34 4.11
N ALA A 66 -9.33 1.73 4.43
CA ALA A 66 -10.10 2.02 5.62
C ALA A 66 -9.30 1.77 6.90
N PHE A 67 -8.55 0.66 6.98
CA PHE A 67 -7.71 0.35 8.13
C PHE A 67 -6.59 1.38 8.32
N LEU A 68 -5.92 1.81 7.25
CA LEU A 68 -4.86 2.82 7.32
C LEU A 68 -5.40 4.16 7.82
N ILE A 69 -6.59 4.57 7.35
CA ILE A 69 -7.25 5.81 7.75
C ILE A 69 -7.75 5.72 9.19
N ALA A 70 -8.58 4.73 9.50
CA ALA A 70 -9.34 4.67 10.76
C ALA A 70 -8.51 4.15 11.94
N VAL A 71 -7.53 3.28 11.71
CA VAL A 71 -6.78 2.62 12.79
C VAL A 71 -5.32 3.08 12.80
N ALA A 72 -4.60 2.87 11.70
CA ALA A 72 -3.15 3.12 11.67
C ALA A 72 -2.83 4.62 11.89
N SER A 73 -3.63 5.53 11.31
CA SER A 73 -3.41 6.96 11.45
C SER A 73 -3.65 7.49 12.87
N MET A 74 -4.46 6.81 13.69
CA MET A 74 -4.71 7.21 15.09
C MET A 74 -3.57 6.81 16.02
N ARG A 75 -2.83 5.74 15.70
CA ARG A 75 -1.72 5.21 16.50
C ARG A 75 -0.48 4.96 15.62
N PRO A 76 0.06 6.00 14.95
CA PRO A 76 1.05 5.83 13.90
C PRO A 76 2.36 5.19 14.39
N ALA A 77 2.73 5.34 15.67
CA ALA A 77 3.94 4.72 16.22
C ALA A 77 3.83 3.20 16.27
N ARG A 78 2.70 2.69 16.77
CA ARG A 78 2.44 1.25 16.91
C ARG A 78 2.41 0.55 15.55
N TYR A 79 1.93 1.25 14.53
CA TYR A 79 1.75 0.71 13.19
C TYR A 79 2.87 1.10 12.22
N ALA A 80 3.97 1.72 12.68
CA ALA A 80 5.10 2.06 11.83
C ALA A 80 5.66 0.88 11.00
N PRO A 81 5.73 -0.38 11.52
CA PRO A 81 6.15 -1.53 10.72
C PRO A 81 5.26 -1.80 9.50
N LEU A 82 4.00 -1.37 9.48
CA LEU A 82 3.13 -1.52 8.31
C LEU A 82 3.64 -0.77 7.08
N VAL A 83 4.46 0.26 7.26
CA VAL A 83 5.12 0.93 6.13
C VAL A 83 5.96 -0.06 5.33
N TRP A 84 6.70 -0.94 6.00
CA TRP A 84 7.52 -1.95 5.32
C TRP A 84 6.67 -3.02 4.63
N LEU A 85 5.54 -3.39 5.23
CA LEU A 85 4.58 -4.28 4.58
C LEU A 85 4.02 -3.64 3.30
N LEU A 86 3.63 -2.36 3.34
CA LEU A 86 3.17 -1.62 2.16
C LEU A 86 4.25 -1.45 1.09
N VAL A 87 5.51 -1.29 1.50
CA VAL A 87 6.67 -1.31 0.58
C VAL A 87 6.77 -2.68 -0.10
N ALA A 88 6.73 -3.77 0.67
CA ALA A 88 6.80 -5.13 0.11
C ALA A 88 5.62 -5.42 -0.85
N PHE A 89 4.39 -5.05 -0.46
CA PHE A 89 3.22 -5.13 -1.34
C PHE A 89 3.41 -4.31 -2.62
N SER A 90 3.88 -3.08 -2.52
CA SER A 90 4.11 -2.21 -3.68
C SER A 90 5.19 -2.75 -4.61
N MET A 91 6.21 -3.45 -4.11
CA MET A 91 7.22 -4.08 -4.97
C MET A 91 6.69 -5.33 -5.67
N ILE A 92 6.06 -6.24 -4.93
CA ILE A 92 5.68 -7.56 -5.44
C ILE A 92 4.33 -7.47 -6.17
N ARG A 93 3.28 -7.07 -5.44
CA ARG A 93 1.91 -7.03 -5.96
C ARG A 93 1.61 -5.74 -6.74
N GLY A 94 2.41 -4.69 -6.54
CA GLY A 94 2.39 -3.50 -7.38
C GLY A 94 3.27 -3.66 -8.62
N ILE A 95 4.53 -3.23 -8.53
CA ILE A 95 5.46 -3.18 -9.67
C ILE A 95 5.62 -4.55 -10.35
N GLY A 96 5.88 -5.62 -9.59
CA GLY A 96 6.06 -6.96 -10.17
C GLY A 96 4.83 -7.44 -10.94
N HIS A 97 3.64 -7.17 -10.40
CA HIS A 97 2.39 -7.46 -11.09
C HIS A 97 2.20 -6.59 -12.33
N ASP A 98 2.42 -5.27 -12.26
CA ASP A 98 2.28 -4.37 -13.40
C ASP A 98 3.18 -4.80 -14.58
N LEU A 99 4.42 -5.20 -14.28
CA LEU A 99 5.35 -5.73 -15.29
C LEU A 99 4.88 -7.06 -15.88
N TYR A 100 4.33 -7.95 -15.04
CA TYR A 100 3.72 -9.19 -15.51
C TYR A 100 2.51 -8.94 -16.42
N MET A 101 1.67 -7.97 -16.06
CA MET A 101 0.48 -7.60 -16.84
C MET A 101 0.88 -7.02 -18.20
N ILE A 102 1.90 -6.15 -18.24
CA ILE A 102 2.49 -5.66 -19.49
C ILE A 102 2.98 -6.82 -20.36
N ALA A 103 3.74 -7.75 -19.78
CA ALA A 103 4.23 -8.93 -20.51
C ALA A 103 3.10 -9.84 -21.00
N SER A 104 1.95 -9.82 -20.32
CA SER A 104 0.75 -10.58 -20.64
C SER A 104 -0.20 -9.85 -21.62
N GLY A 105 0.21 -8.69 -22.17
CA GLY A 105 -0.55 -7.95 -23.18
C GLY A 105 -1.56 -6.93 -22.64
N TYR A 106 -1.54 -6.63 -21.34
CA TYR A 106 -2.38 -5.56 -20.77
C TYR A 106 -1.84 -4.18 -21.16
N SER A 107 -2.68 -3.13 -20.98
CA SER A 107 -2.32 -1.76 -21.37
C SER A 107 -1.02 -1.28 -20.72
N ILE A 108 0.00 -0.99 -21.54
CA ILE A 108 1.30 -0.46 -21.10
C ILE A 108 1.14 0.86 -20.34
N ILE A 109 0.35 1.79 -20.87
CA ILE A 109 0.20 3.14 -20.29
C ILE A 109 -0.37 3.05 -18.88
N THR A 110 -1.51 2.37 -18.72
CA THR A 110 -2.15 2.14 -17.42
C THR A 110 -1.17 1.53 -16.41
N ASN A 111 -0.48 0.44 -16.77
CA ASN A 111 0.46 -0.24 -15.87
C ASN A 111 1.66 0.66 -15.50
N LEU A 112 2.20 1.46 -16.42
CA LEU A 112 3.30 2.40 -16.10
C LEU A 112 2.86 3.51 -15.13
N VAL A 113 1.61 3.99 -15.23
CA VAL A 113 1.05 4.94 -14.26
C VAL A 113 0.97 4.31 -12.87
N PHE A 114 0.58 3.04 -12.77
CA PHE A 114 0.56 2.30 -11.50
C PHE A 114 1.97 2.03 -10.96
N VAL A 115 2.94 1.67 -11.80
CA VAL A 115 4.35 1.56 -11.39
C VAL A 115 4.83 2.87 -10.77
N ALA A 116 4.53 4.02 -11.39
CA ALA A 116 4.91 5.32 -10.84
C ALA A 116 4.25 5.58 -9.48
N LEU A 117 2.98 5.22 -9.31
CA LEU A 117 2.28 5.30 -8.03
C LEU A 117 2.95 4.43 -6.96
N HIS A 118 3.30 3.18 -7.28
CA HIS A 118 3.99 2.28 -6.36
C HIS A 118 5.37 2.80 -5.95
N VAL A 119 6.14 3.33 -6.90
CA VAL A 119 7.42 4.00 -6.61
C VAL A 119 7.22 5.17 -5.65
N ALA A 120 6.19 5.99 -5.86
CA ALA A 120 5.88 7.11 -4.96
C ALA A 120 5.53 6.65 -3.54
N ILE A 121 4.73 5.58 -3.40
CA ILE A 121 4.40 4.98 -2.09
C ILE A 121 5.65 4.43 -1.40
N ILE A 122 6.50 3.70 -2.13
CA ILE A 122 7.74 3.12 -1.60
C ILE A 122 8.68 4.23 -1.11
N VAL A 123 9.00 5.19 -1.98
CA VAL A 123 9.96 6.26 -1.67
C VAL A 123 9.45 7.10 -0.51
N SER A 124 8.19 7.53 -0.53
CA SER A 124 7.61 8.35 0.55
C SER A 124 7.55 7.58 1.88
N GLY A 125 7.16 6.31 1.86
CA GLY A 125 7.13 5.44 3.04
C GLY A 125 8.51 5.27 3.66
N MET A 126 9.52 4.95 2.84
CA MET A 126 10.92 4.80 3.29
C MET A 126 11.46 6.08 3.93
N ILE A 127 11.20 7.25 3.34
CA ILE A 127 11.65 8.53 3.89
C ILE A 127 10.99 8.79 5.26
N ILE A 128 9.68 8.55 5.37
CA ILE A 128 8.92 8.87 6.58
C ILE A 128 9.23 7.92 7.72
N VAL A 129 9.36 6.62 7.47
CA VAL A 129 9.70 5.65 8.52
C VAL A 129 11.11 5.88 9.05
N ARG A 130 12.08 6.21 8.18
CA ARG A 130 13.44 6.59 8.59
C ARG A 130 13.45 7.86 9.44
N ARG A 131 12.66 8.87 9.09
CA ARG A 131 12.51 10.09 9.89
C ARG A 131 11.85 9.80 11.24
N ALA A 132 10.83 8.96 11.28
CA ALA A 132 10.13 8.59 12.51
C ALA A 132 11.06 7.82 13.47
N ALA A 133 11.88 6.90 12.96
CA ALA A 133 12.84 6.15 13.77
C ALA A 133 13.90 7.06 14.43
N ARG A 134 14.37 8.11 13.74
CA ARG A 134 15.33 9.08 14.29
C ARG A 134 14.76 9.98 15.39
N LEU A 135 13.43 10.17 15.38
CA LEU A 135 12.72 11.02 16.33
C LEU A 135 12.12 10.22 17.50
N ALA A 136 12.24 8.90 17.49
CA ALA A 136 11.86 8.09 18.63
C ALA A 136 12.81 8.41 19.78
N PRO A 137 12.30 8.73 20.99
CA PRO A 137 13.14 8.85 22.16
C PRO A 137 13.99 7.58 22.29
N GLN A 138 15.30 7.73 22.39
CA GLN A 138 16.13 6.58 22.79
C GLN A 138 15.62 6.16 24.16
N ALA A 139 15.26 4.89 24.30
CA ALA A 139 14.90 4.36 25.60
C ALA A 139 16.04 4.70 26.57
N PRO A 140 15.75 5.22 27.77
CA PRO A 140 16.79 5.48 28.75
C PRO A 140 17.60 4.20 28.90
N GLU A 141 18.90 4.32 28.69
CA GLU A 141 19.89 3.26 28.87
C GLU A 141 19.51 2.52 30.15
N SER A 142 19.20 1.23 30.02
CA SER A 142 18.66 0.46 31.14
C SER A 142 19.58 0.63 32.34
N SER A 143 18.96 0.74 33.52
CA SER A 143 19.59 0.95 34.84
C SER A 143 20.66 -0.09 35.25
N ASN A 144 21.09 -0.96 34.34
CA ASN A 144 22.24 -1.84 34.50
C ASN A 144 23.56 -1.05 34.54
N THR A 145 23.66 0.12 33.89
CA THR A 145 24.86 0.98 34.01
C THR A 145 25.02 1.62 35.39
N LEU A 146 23.93 1.79 36.15
CA LEU A 146 24.00 2.27 37.54
C LEU A 146 24.45 1.16 38.51
N ILE A 147 24.05 -0.09 38.27
CA ILE A 147 24.51 -1.24 39.05
C ILE A 147 25.99 -1.54 38.76
N ASP A 148 26.42 -1.51 37.50
CA ASP A 148 27.83 -1.74 37.15
C ASP A 148 28.77 -0.67 37.73
N ARG A 149 28.35 0.59 37.79
CA ARG A 149 29.15 1.65 38.43
C ARG A 149 29.22 1.55 39.95
N ALA A 150 28.14 1.09 40.60
CA ALA A 150 28.13 0.86 42.04
C ALA A 150 29.00 -0.36 42.43
N THR A 151 29.11 -1.35 41.55
CA THR A 151 29.90 -2.57 41.80
C THR A 151 31.38 -2.38 41.49
N GLN A 152 31.76 -1.45 40.60
CA GLN A 152 33.16 -1.08 40.33
C GLN A 152 33.75 -0.08 41.33
N ALA A 153 32.95 0.46 42.26
CA ALA A 153 33.37 1.42 43.29
C ALA A 153 33.62 0.79 44.68
N LEU A 154 33.56 -0.55 44.77
CA LEU A 154 33.91 -1.37 45.95
C LEU A 154 35.19 -2.16 45.67
#